data_AF-A0A521K6Q2-F1
#
_entry.id   AF-A0A521K6Q2-F1
#
_cell.length_a   1.000
_cell.length_b   1.000
_cell.length_c   1.000
_cell.angle_alpha   90.00
_cell.angle_beta   90.00
_cell.angle_gamma   90.00
#
_symmetry.space_group_name_H-M   'P 1'
#
loop_
_entity.id
_entity.type
_entity.pdbx_description
1 polymer ?
#
loop_
_entity_poly.entity_id
_entity_poly.type
_entity_poly.pdbx_seq_one_letter_code
_entity_poly.pdbx_strand_id
1 'polypeptide(L)' 'MSATPKEAGFHMPAEWKPHSGIWLSWPHDNESFPHLEKAENSFAEFIKE' A
#
# COMPACT_ATOMS: atom_id res chain seq x y z
N MET A 1 -20.49 0.09 23.08
CA MET A 1 -19.09 0.23 22.63
C MET A 1 -18.73 -1.04 21.88
N SER A 2 -18.13 -0.96 20.70
CA SER A 2 -17.65 -2.16 20.00
C SER A 2 -16.37 -2.66 20.66
N ALA A 3 -16.17 -3.98 20.71
CA ALA A 3 -14.91 -4.58 21.17
C ALA A 3 -13.74 -4.09 20.29
N THR A 4 -12.59 -3.87 20.91
CA THR A 4 -11.34 -3.57 20.21
C THR A 4 -10.82 -4.81 19.46
N PRO A 5 -9.95 -4.65 18.43
CA PRO A 5 -9.36 -5.80 17.73
C PRO A 5 -8.67 -6.80 18.69
N LYS A 6 -7.99 -6.28 19.72
CA LYS A 6 -7.33 -7.09 20.74
C LYS A 6 -8.34 -7.91 21.56
N GLU A 7 -9.44 -7.29 22.00
CA GLU A 7 -10.51 -7.99 22.73
C GLU A 7 -11.21 -9.04 21.87
N ALA A 8 -11.26 -8.83 20.55
CA ALA A 8 -11.79 -9.77 19.57
C ALA A 8 -10.76 -10.83 19.10
N GLY A 9 -9.53 -10.85 19.63
CA GLY A 9 -8.50 -11.84 19.31
C GLY A 9 -7.72 -11.59 18.00
N PHE A 10 -7.89 -10.42 17.38
CA PHE A 10 -7.13 -10.02 16.20
C PHE A 10 -5.79 -9.38 16.59
N HIS A 11 -4.80 -9.52 15.70
CA HIS A 11 -3.54 -8.80 15.77
C HIS A 11 -3.06 -8.39 14.37
N MET A 12 -2.25 -7.33 14.31
CA MET A 12 -1.54 -6.97 13.08
C MET A 12 -0.33 -7.90 12.95
N PRO A 13 -0.21 -8.72 11.89
CA PRO A 13 0.99 -9.49 11.65
C PRO A 13 2.15 -8.57 11.26
N ALA A 14 3.38 -9.03 11.48
CA ALA A 14 4.55 -8.36 10.97
C ALA A 14 4.59 -8.42 9.43
N GLU A 15 5.21 -7.42 8.81
CA GLU A 15 5.27 -7.24 7.35
C GLU A 15 6.01 -8.36 6.59
N TRP A 16 6.82 -9.17 7.28
CA TRP A 16 7.51 -10.32 6.67
C TRP A 16 6.70 -11.62 6.72
N LYS A 17 5.46 -11.58 7.22
CA LYS A 17 4.56 -12.74 7.15
C LYS A 17 4.02 -12.88 5.72
N PRO A 18 3.59 -14.08 5.27
CA PRO A 18 3.04 -14.26 3.94
C PRO A 18 1.88 -13.29 3.65
N HIS A 19 1.95 -12.60 2.51
CA HIS A 19 0.93 -11.65 2.06
C HIS A 19 0.04 -12.29 0.99
N SER A 20 -1.25 -11.96 1.02
CA SER A 20 -2.20 -12.37 -0.04
C SER A 20 -2.17 -11.44 -1.26
N GLY A 21 -1.55 -10.27 -1.11
CA GLY A 21 -1.47 -9.22 -2.12
C GLY A 21 -1.01 -7.91 -1.50
N ILE A 22 -0.75 -6.91 -2.34
CA ILE A 22 -0.30 -5.58 -1.94
C ILE A 22 -1.29 -4.56 -2.52
N TRP A 23 -1.61 -3.53 -1.74
CA TRP A 23 -2.41 -2.39 -2.18
C TRP A 23 -1.50 -1.18 -2.40
N LEU A 24 -1.73 -0.45 -3.48
CA LEU A 24 -0.94 0.72 -3.86
C LEU A 24 -1.88 1.86 -4.25
N SER A 25 -1.51 3.09 -3.89
CA SER A 25 -2.16 4.30 -4.39
C SER A 25 -1.42 4.81 -5.62
N TRP A 26 -2.12 5.03 -6.73
CA TRP A 26 -1.50 5.51 -7.97
C TRP A 26 -1.07 6.98 -7.85
N PRO A 27 0.15 7.35 -8.29
CA PRO A 27 0.54 8.77 -8.36
C PRO A 27 -0.37 9.49 -9.36
N HIS A 28 -0.93 10.64 -8.97
CA HIS A 28 -1.99 11.29 -9.78
C HIS A 28 -1.95 12.83 -9.80
N ASP A 29 -1.03 13.46 -9.05
CA ASP A 29 -0.97 14.90 -8.93
C ASP A 29 0.47 15.44 -9.07
N ASN A 30 0.59 16.64 -9.66
CA ASN A 30 1.89 17.28 -9.89
C ASN A 30 2.42 18.03 -8.65
N GLU A 31 1.61 18.18 -7.60
CA GLU A 31 2.02 18.84 -6.36
C GLU A 31 2.95 17.92 -5.54
N SER A 32 2.55 16.66 -5.40
CA SER A 32 3.29 15.57 -4.77
C SER A 32 4.37 15.01 -5.71
N PHE A 33 4.07 14.95 -7.02
CA PHE A 33 4.97 14.41 -8.04
C PHE A 33 5.27 15.43 -9.14
N PRO A 34 6.31 16.28 -9.00
CA PRO A 34 6.69 17.27 -10.02
C PRO A 34 6.97 16.68 -11.42
N HIS A 35 7.25 15.38 -11.47
CA HIS A 35 7.42 14.60 -12.70
C HIS A 35 6.45 13.40 -12.70
N LEU A 36 5.15 13.68 -12.77
CA LEU A 36 4.08 12.69 -12.62
C LEU A 36 4.24 11.48 -13.57
N GLU A 37 4.45 11.72 -14.86
CA GLU A 37 4.66 10.65 -15.85
C GLU A 37 5.82 9.72 -15.48
N LYS A 38 6.91 10.27 -14.93
CA LYS A 38 8.05 9.48 -14.48
C LYS A 38 7.67 8.63 -13.26
N ALA A 39 6.90 9.17 -12.32
CA ALA A 39 6.42 8.42 -11.17
C ALA A 39 5.47 7.28 -11.58
N GLU A 40 4.52 7.57 -12.46
CA GLU A 40 3.60 6.60 -13.05
C GLU A 40 4.35 5.44 -13.74
N ASN A 41 5.35 5.78 -14.57
CA ASN A 41 6.16 4.77 -15.25
C ASN A 41 6.95 3.90 -14.26
N SER A 42 7.57 4.48 -13.23
CA SER A 42 8.26 3.72 -12.19
C SER A 42 7.33 2.78 -11.41
N PHE A 43 6.11 3.22 -11.10
CA PHE A 43 5.10 2.36 -10.45
C PHE A 43 4.67 1.21 -11.37
N ALA A 44 4.46 1.49 -12.66
CA ALA A 44 4.13 0.46 -13.64
C ALA A 44 5.26 -0.57 -13.82
N GLU A 45 6.51 -0.16 -13.73
CA GLU A 45 7.67 -1.07 -13.76
C GLU A 45 7.69 -1.97 -12.53
N PHE A 46 7.58 -1.39 -11.33
CA PHE A 46 7.55 -2.13 -10.07
C PHE A 46 6.42 -3.16 -9.98
N ILE A 47 5.21 -2.85 -10.50
CA ILE A 47 4.06 -3.75 -10.45
C ILE A 47 4.22 -4.97 -11.39
N LYS A 48 5.06 -4.87 -12.41
CA LYS A 48 5.27 -5.95 -13.39
C LYS A 48 6.19 -7.06 -12.88
N GLU A 49 7.00 -6.79 -11.86
CA GLU A 49 7.92 -7.75 -11.24
C GLU A 49 7.17 -8.79 -10.39
#